data_AF-A0A1E5LB35-F1
#
_entry.id   AF-A0A1E5LB35-F1
#
_cell.length_a   1.000
_cell.length_b   1.000
_cell.length_c   1.000
_cell.angle_alpha   90.00
_cell.angle_beta   90.00
_cell.angle_gamma   90.00
#
_symmetry.space_group_name_H-M   'P 1'
#
loop_
_entity.id
_entity.type
_entity.pdbx_description
1 polymer ?
#
loop_
_entity_poly.entity_id
_entity_poly.type
_entity_poly.pdbx_seq_one_letter_code
_entity_poly.pdbx_strand_id
1 'polypeptide(L)'
;MGLALTASFIFHILTSFILLLLWMRLSSVSKELKQQERMQSEIEGVLSSYIMEMKDENEKLLSAIQNGVIKQSKTPSASIASPSSSISSMNVKPSSKTVYRAYHSSQNAAEKPQSPPILSEKDMLLTPLSKGNEQYVQSLASKAIELEKKGYTIEEIAKELNKGKTEIELILKFRSES
;
A
#
# COMPACT_ATOMS: atom_id res chain seq x y z
N MET A 1 51.53 -51.77 7.91
CA MET A 1 51.73 -50.35 7.57
C MET A 1 50.78 -49.86 6.47
N GLY A 2 50.60 -50.57 5.35
CA GLY A 2 49.72 -50.11 4.25
C GLY A 2 48.24 -49.94 4.60
N LEU A 3 47.66 -50.83 5.42
CA LEU A 3 46.23 -50.78 5.78
C LEU A 3 45.83 -49.52 6.56
N ALA A 4 46.71 -49.03 7.43
CA ALA A 4 46.48 -47.78 8.16
C ALA A 4 46.52 -46.56 7.23
N LEU A 5 47.38 -46.59 6.21
CA LEU A 5 47.49 -45.53 5.21
C LEU A 5 46.23 -45.46 4.33
N THR A 6 45.71 -46.62 3.91
CA THR A 6 44.47 -46.67 3.11
C THR A 6 43.25 -46.23 3.91
N ALA A 7 43.18 -46.58 5.21
CA ALA A 7 42.10 -46.15 6.08
C ALA A 7 42.08 -44.62 6.26
N SER A 8 43.26 -44.00 6.44
CA SER A 8 43.40 -42.54 6.50
C SER A 8 42.93 -41.86 5.20
N PHE A 9 43.33 -42.41 4.05
CA PHE A 9 42.92 -41.90 2.73
C PHE A 9 41.40 -41.95 2.52
N ILE A 10 40.74 -43.04 2.93
CA ILE A 10 39.28 -43.17 2.89
C ILE A 10 38.61 -42.07 3.73
N PHE A 11 39.16 -41.77 4.91
CA PHE A 11 38.60 -40.77 5.81
C PHE A 11 38.74 -39.36 5.24
N HIS A 12 39.87 -39.05 4.58
CA HIS A 12 40.05 -37.80 3.87
C HIS A 12 39.05 -37.63 2.72
N ILE A 13 38.82 -38.67 1.92
CA ILE A 13 37.81 -38.64 0.84
C ILE A 13 36.41 -38.36 1.42
N LEU A 14 36.06 -39.04 2.52
CA LEU A 14 34.76 -38.87 3.17
C LEU A 14 34.57 -37.45 3.72
N THR A 15 35.58 -36.91 4.40
CA THR A 15 35.53 -35.55 4.96
C THR A 15 35.47 -34.48 3.87
N SER A 16 36.25 -34.62 2.80
CA SER A 16 36.18 -33.75 1.62
C SER A 16 34.82 -33.82 0.94
N PHE A 17 34.20 -35.00 0.86
CA PHE A 17 32.85 -35.17 0.32
C PHE A 17 31.80 -34.43 1.14
N ILE A 18 31.86 -34.53 2.49
CA ILE A 18 30.99 -33.78 3.39
C ILE A 18 31.20 -32.27 3.22
N LEU A 19 32.45 -31.82 3.07
CA LEU A 19 32.77 -30.41 2.83
C LEU A 19 32.13 -29.88 1.54
N LEU A 20 32.16 -30.67 0.46
CA LEU A 20 31.52 -30.33 -0.82
C LEU A 20 30.00 -30.25 -0.68
N LEU A 21 29.37 -31.20 0.01
CA LEU A 21 27.92 -31.16 0.27
C LEU A 21 27.52 -29.91 1.06
N LEU A 22 28.31 -29.54 2.07
CA LEU A 22 28.08 -28.33 2.86
C LEU A 22 28.25 -27.06 2.02
N TRP A 23 29.28 -27.00 1.19
CA TRP A 23 29.50 -25.87 0.27
C TRP A 23 28.36 -25.73 -0.75
N MET A 24 27.83 -26.84 -1.27
CA MET A 24 26.67 -26.84 -2.16
C MET A 24 25.41 -26.32 -1.48
N ARG A 25 25.17 -26.70 -0.21
CA ARG A 25 24.05 -26.19 0.58
C ARG A 25 24.21 -24.71 0.90
N LEU A 26 25.42 -24.28 1.27
CA LEU A 26 25.73 -22.90 1.62
C LEU A 26 25.61 -21.95 0.43
N SER A 27 26.12 -22.35 -0.73
CA SER A 27 26.04 -21.56 -1.97
C SER A 27 24.61 -21.40 -2.50
N SER A 28 23.69 -22.32 -2.15
CA SER A 28 22.27 -22.19 -2.50
C SER A 28 21.60 -21.03 -1.74
N VAL A 29 21.95 -20.86 -0.46
CA VAL A 29 21.45 -19.74 0.37
C VAL A 29 21.98 -18.39 -0.14
N SER A 30 23.23 -18.35 -0.62
CA SER A 30 23.82 -17.13 -1.19
C SER A 30 23.14 -16.67 -2.48
N LYS A 31 22.57 -17.60 -3.27
CA LYS A 31 21.84 -17.28 -4.50
C LYS A 31 20.50 -16.61 -4.20
N GLU A 32 19.83 -17.05 -3.13
CA GLU A 32 18.54 -16.52 -2.71
C GLU A 32 18.65 -15.08 -2.18
N LEU A 33 19.72 -14.77 -1.44
CA LEU A 33 20.02 -13.40 -0.99
C LEU A 33 20.28 -12.43 -2.17
N LYS A 34 21.01 -12.86 -3.20
CA LYS A 34 21.27 -12.03 -4.39
C LYS A 34 20.01 -11.80 -5.23
N GLN A 35 19.09 -12.77 -5.27
CA GLN A 35 17.79 -12.57 -5.91
C GLN A 35 16.93 -11.56 -5.14
N GLN A 36 17.04 -11.53 -3.81
CA GLN A 36 16.30 -10.60 -2.96
C GLN A 36 16.69 -9.14 -3.23
N GLU A 37 17.98 -8.82 -3.39
CA GLU A 37 18.45 -7.46 -3.73
C GLU A 37 17.94 -6.99 -5.09
N ARG A 38 17.89 -7.87 -6.10
CA ARG A 38 17.36 -7.52 -7.43
C ARG A 38 15.86 -7.25 -7.39
N MET A 39 15.13 -8.10 -6.67
CA MET A 39 13.69 -7.94 -6.48
C MET A 39 13.35 -6.64 -5.74
N GLN A 40 14.17 -6.20 -4.78
CA GLN A 40 14.00 -4.89 -4.13
C GLN A 40 14.11 -3.73 -5.12
N SER A 41 15.12 -3.73 -5.99
CA SER A 41 15.30 -2.69 -7.00
C SER A 41 14.14 -2.64 -8.01
N GLU A 42 13.60 -3.80 -8.39
CA GLU A 42 12.46 -3.90 -9.30
C GLU A 42 11.18 -3.34 -8.64
N ILE A 43 10.95 -3.65 -7.36
CA ILE A 43 9.83 -3.12 -6.57
C ILE A 43 9.94 -1.59 -6.40
N GLU A 44 11.13 -1.07 -6.09
CA GLU A 44 11.35 0.39 -6.00
C GLU A 44 11.01 1.11 -7.31
N GLY A 45 11.36 0.51 -8.45
CA GLY A 45 11.02 1.01 -9.78
C GLY A 45 9.51 1.02 -10.03
N VAL A 46 8.82 -0.07 -9.72
CA VAL A 46 7.35 -0.17 -9.88
C VAL A 46 6.62 0.77 -8.93
N LEU A 47 7.05 0.87 -7.67
CA LEU A 47 6.48 1.79 -6.70
C LEU A 47 6.65 3.25 -7.14
N SER A 48 7.81 3.60 -7.68
CA SER A 48 8.06 4.94 -8.23
C SER A 48 7.12 5.25 -9.40
N SER A 49 6.92 4.28 -10.31
CA SER A 49 5.97 4.42 -11.41
C SER A 49 4.54 4.62 -10.91
N TYR A 50 4.11 3.83 -9.93
CA TYR A 50 2.77 3.90 -9.37
C TYR A 50 2.51 5.19 -8.58
N ILE A 51 3.47 5.65 -7.78
CA ILE A 51 3.38 6.94 -7.06
C ILE A 51 3.29 8.08 -8.07
N MET A 52 4.05 8.01 -9.17
CA MET A 52 3.99 9.01 -10.23
C MET A 52 2.63 9.03 -10.92
N GLU A 53 2.08 7.87 -11.27
CA GLU A 53 0.75 7.72 -11.87
C GLU A 53 -0.36 8.26 -10.93
N MET A 54 -0.34 7.84 -9.66
CA MET A 54 -1.31 8.32 -8.66
C MET A 54 -1.20 9.83 -8.40
N LYS A 55 0.01 10.38 -8.41
CA LYS A 55 0.21 11.83 -8.30
C LYS A 55 -0.40 12.55 -9.51
N ASP A 56 -0.16 12.04 -10.71
CA ASP A 56 -0.69 12.61 -11.96
C ASP A 56 -2.23 12.57 -11.99
N GLU A 57 -2.84 11.45 -11.59
CA GLU A 57 -4.28 11.32 -11.47
C GLU A 57 -4.88 12.29 -10.44
N ASN A 58 -4.25 12.44 -9.28
CA ASN A 58 -4.66 13.42 -8.28
C ASN A 58 -4.60 14.85 -8.83
N GLU A 59 -3.55 15.19 -9.59
CA GLU A 59 -3.37 16.50 -10.21
C GLU A 59 -4.44 16.77 -11.30
N LYS A 60 -4.81 15.73 -12.06
CA LYS A 60 -5.90 15.75 -13.04
C LYS A 60 -7.28 15.92 -12.39
N LEU A 61 -7.53 15.28 -11.25
CA LEU A 61 -8.77 15.45 -10.49
C LEU A 61 -8.87 16.87 -9.90
N LEU A 62 -7.78 17.36 -9.29
CA LEU A 62 -7.70 18.72 -8.75
C LEU A 62 -7.97 19.76 -9.83
N SER A 63 -7.34 19.62 -11.01
CA SER A 63 -7.56 20.54 -12.13
C SER A 63 -8.98 20.43 -12.73
N ALA A 64 -9.58 19.25 -12.81
CA ALA A 64 -10.96 19.07 -13.25
C ALA A 64 -11.97 19.75 -12.30
N ILE A 65 -11.76 19.63 -10.98
CA ILE A 65 -12.58 20.30 -9.96
C ILE A 65 -12.39 21.82 -10.05
N GLN A 66 -11.15 22.31 -10.11
CA GLN A 66 -10.86 23.74 -10.20
C GLN A 66 -11.43 24.38 -11.47
N ASN A 67 -11.32 23.69 -12.61
CA ASN A 67 -11.85 24.17 -13.89
C ASN A 67 -13.39 24.04 -13.99
N GLY A 68 -13.99 23.07 -13.32
CA GLY A 68 -15.44 22.88 -13.24
C GLY A 68 -16.15 23.94 -12.39
N VAL A 69 -15.50 24.44 -11.33
CA VAL A 69 -16.05 25.49 -10.44
C VAL A 69 -15.99 26.89 -11.09
N ILE A 70 -15.03 27.16 -11.98
CA ILE A 70 -14.83 28.50 -12.58
C ILE A 70 -15.76 28.75 -13.79
N LYS A 71 -16.33 27.71 -14.42
CA LYS A 71 -17.16 27.85 -15.63
C LYS A 71 -18.65 28.18 -15.39
N GLN A 72 -19.13 28.20 -14.15
CA GLN A 72 -20.55 28.44 -13.85
C GLN A 72 -20.90 29.87 -13.39
N SER A 73 -19.95 30.81 -13.40
CA SER A 73 -20.20 32.18 -12.94
C SER A 73 -19.73 33.24 -13.94
N LYS A 74 -20.40 33.34 -15.10
CA LYS A 74 -20.33 34.54 -15.98
C LYS A 74 -21.45 34.56 -17.03
N THR A 75 -22.49 35.37 -16.82
CA THR A 75 -23.11 36.22 -17.86
C THR A 75 -23.78 37.47 -17.21
N PRO A 76 -23.84 38.65 -17.88
CA PRO A 76 -24.19 39.96 -17.28
C PRO A 76 -25.46 40.68 -17.85
N SER A 77 -26.09 41.55 -17.03
CA SER A 77 -26.93 42.78 -17.35
C SER A 77 -28.24 42.66 -18.16
N ALA A 78 -29.36 43.42 -18.01
CA ALA A 78 -29.88 44.48 -17.10
C ALA A 78 -31.39 44.80 -17.41
N SER A 79 -32.12 45.41 -16.45
CA SER A 79 -33.40 46.21 -16.53
C SER A 79 -34.74 45.46 -16.79
N ILE A 80 -35.86 45.62 -16.05
CA ILE A 80 -36.78 46.78 -15.91
C ILE A 80 -37.62 46.71 -14.60
N ALA A 81 -38.08 47.88 -14.12
CA ALA A 81 -38.82 48.21 -12.89
C ALA A 81 -40.27 47.64 -12.69
N SER A 82 -40.69 47.62 -11.42
CA SER A 82 -41.93 47.11 -10.75
C SER A 82 -43.23 47.95 -10.97
N PRO A 83 -44.48 47.57 -10.52
CA PRO A 83 -44.87 47.39 -9.09
C PRO A 83 -46.05 46.41 -8.70
N SER A 84 -46.14 46.11 -7.39
CA SER A 84 -47.35 45.70 -6.58
C SER A 84 -47.86 44.24 -6.73
N SER A 85 -48.19 43.42 -5.71
CA SER A 85 -48.48 43.56 -4.27
C SER A 85 -48.44 42.17 -3.56
N SER A 86 -48.51 42.18 -2.22
CA SER A 86 -48.74 41.08 -1.24
C SER A 86 -47.53 40.31 -0.64
N ILE A 87 -46.92 40.96 0.37
CA ILE A 87 -46.46 40.48 1.70
C ILE A 87 -46.39 38.95 1.93
N SER A 88 -45.17 38.41 2.10
CA SER A 88 -44.76 37.71 3.34
C SER A 88 -43.25 37.50 3.36
N SER A 89 -42.60 38.12 4.33
CA SER A 89 -41.17 38.08 4.58
C SER A 89 -40.73 36.72 5.15
N MET A 90 -39.98 35.93 4.39
CA MET A 90 -38.96 35.07 4.98
C MET A 90 -37.84 34.77 3.99
N ASN A 91 -36.82 35.61 4.07
CA ASN A 91 -35.49 35.39 3.51
C ASN A 91 -34.84 34.21 4.25
N VAL A 92 -34.74 33.04 3.60
CA VAL A 92 -33.87 31.95 4.07
C VAL A 92 -32.81 31.69 3.00
N LYS A 93 -31.69 32.39 3.13
CA LYS A 93 -30.41 31.98 2.53
C LYS A 93 -30.02 30.59 3.07
N PRO A 94 -29.37 29.74 2.25
CA PRO A 94 -28.93 28.41 2.67
C PRO A 94 -27.77 28.59 3.67
N SER A 95 -28.12 28.58 4.95
CA SER A 95 -27.16 28.73 6.04
C SER A 95 -26.48 27.40 6.31
N SER A 96 -25.35 27.19 5.64
CA SER A 96 -24.34 26.15 5.94
C SER A 96 -23.78 26.22 7.38
N LYS A 97 -24.24 27.17 8.21
CA LYS A 97 -23.90 27.27 9.64
C LYS A 97 -24.72 26.35 10.55
N THR A 98 -25.82 25.75 10.09
CA THR A 98 -26.63 24.88 10.97
C THR A 98 -25.94 23.55 11.26
N VAL A 99 -25.16 23.02 10.32
CA VAL A 99 -24.37 21.79 10.53
C VAL A 99 -23.21 22.04 11.50
N TYR A 100 -22.53 23.19 11.40
CA TYR A 100 -21.43 23.55 12.30
C TYR A 100 -21.87 23.75 13.76
N ARG A 101 -23.09 24.26 14.01
CA ARG A 101 -23.59 24.43 15.40
C ARG A 101 -24.04 23.12 16.05
N ALA A 102 -24.46 22.12 15.27
CA ALA A 102 -24.78 20.79 15.80
C ALA A 102 -23.51 20.08 16.35
N TYR A 103 -22.33 20.39 15.79
CA TYR A 103 -21.05 19.87 16.28
C TYR A 103 -20.52 20.56 17.55
N HIS A 104 -20.90 21.82 17.81
CA HIS A 104 -20.38 22.59 18.95
C HIS A 104 -21.31 22.68 20.16
N SER A 105 -22.57 22.24 20.05
CA SER A 105 -23.54 22.26 21.16
C SER A 105 -23.53 20.99 22.04
N SER A 106 -22.72 19.99 21.73
CA SER A 106 -22.60 18.76 22.52
C SER A 106 -21.43 18.74 23.52
N GLN A 107 -20.66 19.82 23.66
CA GLN A 107 -19.45 19.86 24.48
C GLN A 107 -19.63 20.38 25.93
N ASN A 108 -20.79 20.17 26.54
CA ASN A 108 -20.96 20.34 28.00
C ASN A 108 -21.54 19.07 28.67
N ALA A 109 -21.07 17.90 28.25
CA ALA A 109 -21.14 16.68 29.03
C ALA A 109 -19.92 15.82 28.68
N ALA A 110 -19.19 15.38 29.70
CA ALA A 110 -17.88 14.77 29.59
C ALA A 110 -17.90 13.40 28.87
N GLU A 111 -17.23 13.32 27.72
CA GLU A 111 -16.40 12.19 27.26
C GLU A 111 -15.71 12.58 25.94
N LYS A 112 -14.38 12.40 25.85
CA LYS A 112 -13.50 12.87 24.76
C LYS A 112 -13.66 12.05 23.47
N PRO A 113 -13.92 12.69 22.30
CA PRO A 113 -13.58 12.14 20.99
C PRO A 113 -12.35 12.87 20.42
N GLN A 114 -11.25 12.14 20.21
CA GLN A 114 -10.07 12.66 19.51
C GLN A 114 -10.39 12.87 18.02
N SER A 115 -10.28 14.11 17.56
CA SER A 115 -10.19 14.46 16.14
C SER A 115 -8.88 13.92 15.53
N PRO A 116 -8.87 13.47 14.26
CA PRO A 116 -7.63 13.09 13.59
C PRO A 116 -6.65 14.27 13.54
N PRO A 117 -5.36 14.08 13.85
CA PRO A 117 -4.38 15.17 13.80
C PRO A 117 -4.22 15.66 12.36
N ILE A 118 -4.28 16.98 12.15
CA ILE A 118 -3.75 17.61 10.96
C ILE A 118 -2.23 17.40 11.02
N LEU A 119 -1.70 16.47 10.22
CA LEU A 119 -0.28 16.18 10.16
C LEU A 119 0.42 17.38 9.52
N SER A 120 1.34 17.97 10.27
CA SER A 120 2.22 19.04 9.81
C SER A 120 3.18 18.48 8.76
N GLU A 121 3.42 19.25 7.71
CA GLU A 121 4.30 18.96 6.57
C GLU A 121 5.74 18.55 6.98
N LYS A 122 6.10 18.77 8.25
CA LYS A 122 7.40 18.41 8.83
C LYS A 122 7.50 16.98 9.37
N ASP A 123 6.39 16.26 9.50
CA ASP A 123 6.37 14.89 10.05
C ASP A 123 6.47 13.79 8.98
N MET A 124 6.52 14.16 7.69
CA MET A 124 6.52 13.19 6.58
C MET A 124 7.88 12.49 6.34
N LEU A 125 8.92 12.85 7.08
CA LEU A 125 10.30 12.45 6.74
C LEU A 125 10.95 11.39 7.63
N LEU A 126 10.28 10.84 8.65
CA LEU A 126 10.88 9.77 9.45
C LEU A 126 9.86 8.70 9.83
N THR A 127 9.53 7.83 8.88
CA THR A 127 9.23 6.44 9.23
C THR A 127 10.43 5.59 8.80
N PRO A 128 11.14 4.91 9.71
CA PRO A 128 12.13 3.94 9.27
C PRO A 128 11.36 2.81 8.57
N LEU A 129 11.45 2.74 7.25
CA LEU A 129 10.97 1.61 6.46
C LEU A 129 11.63 0.34 7.03
N SER A 130 10.83 -0.39 7.79
CA SER A 130 11.25 -1.53 8.59
C SER A 130 11.45 -2.72 7.66
N LYS A 131 12.69 -3.20 7.56
CA LYS A 131 13.06 -4.50 6.94
C LYS A 131 12.17 -5.66 7.39
N GLY A 132 11.52 -5.56 8.56
CA GLY A 132 10.59 -6.56 9.05
C GLY A 132 9.30 -6.69 8.22
N ASN A 133 8.85 -5.63 7.56
CA ASN A 133 7.60 -5.66 6.80
C ASN A 133 7.80 -6.33 5.43
N GLU A 134 8.92 -6.08 4.76
CA GLU A 134 9.24 -6.72 3.47
C GLU A 134 9.42 -8.24 3.61
N GLN A 135 10.13 -8.68 4.64
CA GLN A 135 10.34 -10.11 4.89
C GLN A 135 9.02 -10.84 5.24
N TYR A 136 8.11 -10.15 5.94
CA TYR A 136 6.77 -10.66 6.22
C TYR A 136 5.92 -10.78 4.94
N VAL A 137 5.94 -9.75 4.08
CA VAL A 137 5.22 -9.76 2.79
C VAL A 137 5.77 -10.84 1.86
N GLN A 138 7.09 -11.05 1.81
CA GLN A 138 7.71 -12.10 1.00
C GLN A 138 7.31 -13.50 1.49
N SER A 139 7.22 -13.71 2.80
CA SER A 139 6.73 -14.96 3.40
C SER A 139 5.27 -15.23 3.02
N LEU A 140 4.40 -14.22 3.13
CA LEU A 140 3.00 -14.33 2.73
C LEU A 140 2.81 -14.60 1.23
N ALA A 141 3.53 -13.88 0.38
CA ALA A 141 3.46 -14.04 -1.08
C ALA A 141 3.93 -15.42 -1.52
N SER A 142 4.99 -15.94 -0.90
CA SER A 142 5.50 -17.29 -1.17
C SER A 142 4.45 -18.35 -0.82
N LYS A 143 3.74 -18.17 0.30
CA LYS A 143 2.66 -19.07 0.72
C LYS A 143 1.42 -18.97 -0.18
N ALA A 144 1.06 -17.77 -0.63
CA ALA A 144 -0.03 -17.57 -1.58
C ALA A 144 0.21 -18.28 -2.93
N ILE A 145 1.43 -18.17 -3.47
CA ILE A 145 1.81 -18.86 -4.71
C ILE A 145 1.80 -20.38 -4.56
N GLU A 146 2.27 -20.91 -3.43
CA GLU A 146 2.27 -22.35 -3.21
C GLU A 146 0.84 -22.91 -3.23
N LEU A 147 -0.10 -22.19 -2.63
CA LEU A 147 -1.51 -22.56 -2.63
C LEU A 147 -2.14 -22.41 -4.03
N GLU A 148 -1.82 -21.34 -4.76
CA GLU A 148 -2.27 -21.19 -6.15
C GLU A 148 -1.77 -22.34 -7.04
N LYS A 149 -0.49 -22.73 -6.90
CA LYS A 149 0.11 -23.88 -7.61
C LYS A 149 -0.53 -25.23 -7.26
N LYS A 150 -1.08 -25.34 -6.05
CA LYS A 150 -1.86 -26.51 -5.62
C LYS A 150 -3.29 -26.49 -6.19
N GLY A 151 -3.68 -25.44 -6.91
CA GLY A 151 -4.97 -25.30 -7.58
C GLY A 151 -6.06 -24.66 -6.73
N TYR A 152 -5.70 -24.03 -5.60
CA TYR A 152 -6.67 -23.32 -4.76
C TYR A 152 -7.15 -22.04 -5.43
N THR A 153 -8.42 -21.67 -5.20
CA THR A 153 -8.96 -20.40 -5.71
C THR A 153 -8.50 -19.21 -4.85
N ILE A 154 -8.57 -18.01 -5.41
CA ILE A 154 -8.21 -16.75 -4.71
C ILE A 154 -8.98 -16.63 -3.38
N GLU A 155 -10.24 -17.04 -3.34
CA GLU A 155 -11.05 -17.07 -2.11
C GLU A 155 -10.52 -18.00 -1.04
N GLU A 156 -10.10 -19.19 -1.43
CA GLU A 156 -9.62 -20.21 -0.52
C GLU A 156 -8.27 -19.79 0.06
N ILE A 157 -7.40 -19.22 -0.78
CA ILE A 157 -6.13 -18.64 -0.38
C ILE A 157 -6.35 -17.47 0.60
N ALA A 158 -7.32 -16.59 0.31
CA ALA A 158 -7.67 -15.47 1.18
C ALA A 158 -8.16 -15.94 2.56
N LYS A 159 -8.98 -17.00 2.60
CA LYS A 159 -9.42 -17.62 3.86
C LYS A 159 -8.27 -18.28 4.61
N GLU A 160 -7.43 -19.04 3.92
CA GLU A 160 -6.30 -19.78 4.52
C GLU A 160 -5.24 -18.83 5.11
N LEU A 161 -5.01 -17.69 4.47
CA LEU A 161 -4.04 -16.69 4.91
C LEU A 161 -4.63 -15.60 5.82
N ASN A 162 -5.94 -15.65 6.06
CA ASN A 162 -6.69 -14.62 6.78
C ASN A 162 -6.42 -13.22 6.21
N LYS A 163 -6.64 -13.08 4.90
CA LYS A 163 -6.46 -11.85 4.09
C LYS A 163 -7.70 -11.58 3.24
N GLY A 164 -7.82 -10.35 2.75
CA GLY A 164 -8.84 -9.99 1.77
C GLY A 164 -8.60 -10.67 0.41
N LYS A 165 -9.67 -10.95 -0.35
CA LYS A 165 -9.56 -11.47 -1.72
C LYS A 165 -8.69 -10.57 -2.59
N THR A 166 -8.92 -9.25 -2.50
CA THR A 166 -8.17 -8.23 -3.23
C THR A 166 -6.71 -8.20 -2.82
N GLU A 167 -6.38 -8.43 -1.55
CA GLU A 167 -4.98 -8.49 -1.10
C GLU A 167 -4.25 -9.68 -1.71
N ILE A 168 -4.88 -10.86 -1.74
CA ILE A 168 -4.31 -12.05 -2.37
C ILE A 168 -4.18 -11.88 -3.88
N GLU A 169 -5.21 -11.34 -4.54
CA GLU A 169 -5.18 -11.06 -5.97
C GLU A 169 -4.03 -10.10 -6.31
N LEU A 170 -3.85 -9.06 -5.51
CA LEU A 170 -2.76 -8.11 -5.65
C LEU A 170 -1.39 -8.78 -5.44
N ILE A 171 -1.25 -9.59 -4.38
CA ILE A 171 -0.03 -10.34 -4.06
C ILE A 171 0.36 -11.30 -5.20
N LEU A 172 -0.60 -12.02 -5.77
CA LEU A 172 -0.35 -12.95 -6.87
C LEU A 172 0.03 -12.18 -8.14
N LYS A 173 -0.72 -11.11 -8.47
CA LYS A 173 -0.50 -10.31 -9.68
C LYS A 173 0.88 -9.64 -9.71
N PHE A 174 1.34 -9.10 -8.58
CA PHE A 174 2.68 -8.50 -8.49
C PHE A 174 3.83 -9.49 -8.69
N ARG A 175 3.59 -10.80 -8.48
CA ARG A 175 4.63 -11.83 -8.52
C ARG A 175 4.53 -12.75 -9.74
N SER A 176 3.38 -12.74 -10.43
CA SER A 176 3.18 -13.40 -11.72
C SER A 176 3.68 -12.58 -12.91
N GLU A 177 3.83 -11.27 -12.77
CA GLU A 177 4.36 -10.38 -13.82
C GLU A 177 5.88 -10.12 -13.73
N SER A 178 6.61 -10.94 -12.94
CA SER A 178 8.08 -10.96 -12.89
C SER A 178 8.69 -12.02 -13.82
#